data_AF-A0A5K1GFH8-F1
#
_entry.id   AF-A0A5K1GFH8-F1
#
_cell.length_a   1.000
_cell.length_b   1.000
_cell.length_c   1.000
_cell.angle_alpha   90.00
_cell.angle_beta   90.00
_cell.angle_gamma   90.00
#
_symmetry.space_group_name_H-M   'P 1'
#
loop_
_entity.id
_entity.type
_entity.pdbx_description
1 polymer ?
#
loop_
_entity_poly.entity_id
_entity_poly.type
_entity_poly.pdbx_seq_one_letter_code
_entity_poly.pdbx_strand_id
1 'polypeptide(L)'
;MFHCRNSAASLADNPNEEDEDVLKALAASLEDVKRPALPSDEDKKPEKEQEPEVPKSAKPLYPVLPDEPKCDSSLLCKILVRLPDGQRFRRNFLRTDSIQ
;
A
#
# COMPACT_ATOMS: atom_id res chain seq x y z
N MET A 1 -8.59 19.62 13.87
CA MET A 1 -9.32 18.60 13.09
C MET A 1 -9.05 18.84 11.61
N PHE A 2 -8.20 18.03 10.99
CA PHE A 2 -8.00 18.08 9.54
C PHE A 2 -9.24 17.47 8.87
N HIS A 3 -10.02 18.29 8.20
CA HIS A 3 -11.20 17.85 7.46
C HIS A 3 -10.75 17.38 6.08
N CYS A 4 -10.79 16.07 5.81
CA CYS A 4 -10.72 15.56 4.44
C CYS A 4 -12.05 15.90 3.75
N ARG A 5 -12.04 16.88 2.85
CA ARG A 5 -13.10 17.05 1.85
C ARG A 5 -12.82 16.09 0.70
N ASN A 6 -13.66 15.06 0.56
CA ASN A 6 -13.82 14.39 -0.72
C ASN A 6 -14.46 15.38 -1.69
N SER A 7 -13.71 15.86 -2.67
CA SER A 7 -14.27 16.48 -3.87
C SER A 7 -14.33 15.39 -4.93
N ALA A 8 -15.54 14.91 -5.21
CA ALA A 8 -15.80 14.14 -6.41
C ALA A 8 -15.68 15.10 -7.59
N ALA A 9 -14.59 14.99 -8.35
CA ALA A 9 -14.46 15.70 -9.61
C ALA A 9 -15.39 15.03 -10.63
N SER A 10 -16.48 15.70 -10.97
CA SER A 10 -17.23 15.40 -12.19
C SER A 10 -16.42 15.89 -13.38
N LEU A 11 -15.77 14.97 -14.10
CA LEU A 11 -15.22 15.26 -15.42
C LEU A 11 -16.39 15.35 -16.40
N ALA A 12 -16.74 16.57 -16.78
CA ALA A 12 -17.57 16.84 -17.94
C ALA A 12 -16.71 16.62 -19.18
N ASP A 13 -16.96 15.50 -19.87
CA ASP A 13 -16.35 15.12 -21.15
C ASP A 13 -16.88 16.06 -22.25
N ASN A 14 -16.07 17.05 -22.63
CA ASN A 14 -16.24 17.79 -23.88
C ASN A 14 -14.93 17.58 -24.63
N PRO A 15 -14.92 16.90 -25.80
CA PRO A 15 -13.69 16.65 -26.53
C PRO A 15 -13.14 17.98 -27.04
N ASN A 16 -12.15 18.51 -26.32
CA ASN A 16 -11.41 19.70 -26.73
C ASN A 16 -10.21 19.23 -27.57
N GLU A 17 -9.73 20.08 -28.49
CA GLU A 17 -8.56 19.78 -29.35
C GLU A 17 -7.31 19.38 -28.52
N GLU A 18 -7.23 19.82 -27.26
CA GLU A 18 -6.19 19.46 -26.30
C GLU A 18 -6.20 17.98 -25.88
N ASP A 19 -7.33 17.29 -25.98
CA ASP A 19 -7.44 15.87 -25.60
C ASP A 19 -6.67 14.96 -26.58
N GLU A 20 -6.53 15.37 -27.84
CA GLU A 20 -5.76 14.62 -28.86
C GLU A 20 -4.25 14.60 -28.55
N ASP A 21 -3.70 15.72 -28.09
CA ASP A 21 -2.29 15.80 -27.69
C ASP A 21 -2.02 14.99 -26.41
N VAL A 22 -2.97 14.98 -25.47
CA VAL A 22 -2.91 14.14 -24.26
C VAL A 22 -2.93 12.66 -24.64
N LEU A 23 -3.84 12.25 -25.54
CA LEU A 23 -3.93 10.88 -26.04
C LEU A 23 -2.64 10.45 -26.74
N LYS A 24 -2.03 11.33 -27.54
CA LYS A 24 -0.75 11.08 -28.22
C LYS A 24 0.41 10.91 -27.24
N ALA A 25 0.48 11.71 -26.18
CA ALA A 25 1.50 11.60 -25.15
C ALA A 25 1.38 10.28 -24.33
N LEU A 26 0.15 9.84 -24.06
CA LEU A 26 -0.12 8.56 -23.39
C LEU A 26 0.31 7.38 -24.27
N ALA A 27 0.03 7.43 -25.57
CA ALA A 27 0.46 6.40 -26.52
C ALA A 27 2.00 6.31 -26.60
N ALA A 28 2.69 7.46 -26.68
CA ALA A 28 4.15 7.50 -26.68
C ALA A 28 4.77 6.90 -25.41
N SER A 29 4.17 7.14 -24.23
CA SER A 29 4.66 6.58 -22.96
C SER A 29 4.52 5.05 -22.86
N LEU A 30 3.62 4.43 -23.63
CA LEU A 30 3.42 2.97 -23.64
C LEU A 30 4.27 2.25 -24.71
N GLU A 31 4.77 2.95 -25.73
CA GLU A 31 5.53 2.35 -26.83
C GLU A 31 6.98 2.00 -26.43
N ASP A 32 7.55 2.67 -25.44
CA ASP A 32 8.89 2.39 -24.89
C ASP A 32 8.95 1.15 -23.97
N VAL A 33 7.81 0.52 -23.68
CA VAL A 33 7.81 -0.78 -23.00
C VAL A 33 8.15 -1.84 -24.03
N LYS A 34 9.46 -2.09 -24.21
CA LYS A 34 10.00 -3.24 -24.94
C LYS A 34 9.30 -4.50 -24.43
N ARG A 35 8.28 -4.95 -25.18
CA ARG A 35 7.65 -6.25 -24.98
C ARG A 35 8.77 -7.27 -25.08
N PRO A 36 9.02 -8.12 -24.07
CA PRO A 36 9.77 -9.34 -24.34
C PRO A 36 8.99 -10.07 -25.43
N ALA A 37 9.67 -10.32 -26.55
CA ALA A 37 9.14 -11.03 -27.69
C ALA A 37 8.49 -12.33 -27.20
N LEU A 38 7.27 -12.61 -27.68
CA LEU A 38 6.73 -13.96 -27.66
C LEU A 38 7.71 -14.84 -28.46
N PRO A 39 8.32 -15.88 -27.88
CA PRO A 39 8.79 -16.98 -28.69
C PRO A 39 7.56 -17.79 -29.12
N SER A 40 7.20 -17.67 -30.40
CA SER A 40 6.56 -18.78 -31.10
C SER A 40 7.62 -19.88 -31.21
N ASP A 41 7.49 -20.94 -30.40
CA ASP A 41 8.14 -22.22 -30.69
C ASP A 41 7.35 -23.34 -30.03
N GLU A 42 7.02 -24.33 -30.84
CA GLU A 42 6.29 -25.52 -30.47
C GLU A 42 7.09 -26.40 -29.50
N ASP A 43 6.34 -27.13 -28.68
CA ASP A 43 6.74 -28.34 -27.95
C ASP A 43 8.10 -28.34 -27.25
N LYS A 44 8.09 -27.82 -26.02
CA LYS A 44 8.72 -28.53 -24.89
C LYS A 44 8.03 -28.18 -23.59
N LYS A 45 7.34 -29.17 -23.04
CA LYS A 45 6.80 -29.23 -21.67
C LYS A 45 7.84 -28.63 -20.70
N PRO A 46 7.59 -27.46 -20.08
CA PRO A 46 8.47 -26.98 -19.04
C PRO A 46 8.23 -27.86 -17.82
N GLU A 47 9.24 -28.65 -17.48
CA GLU A 47 9.38 -29.12 -16.11
C GLU A 47 9.37 -27.87 -15.23
N LYS A 48 8.39 -27.85 -14.33
CA LYS A 48 8.18 -26.78 -13.37
C LYS A 48 9.36 -26.82 -12.41
N GLU A 49 10.46 -26.17 -12.80
CA GLU A 49 11.48 -25.73 -11.88
C GLU A 49 10.75 -24.88 -10.85
N GLN A 50 10.55 -25.47 -9.67
CA GLN A 50 10.12 -24.72 -8.51
C GLN A 50 11.19 -23.66 -8.30
N GLU A 51 10.89 -22.42 -8.67
CA GLU A 51 11.59 -21.27 -8.13
C GLU A 51 11.77 -21.54 -6.63
N PRO A 52 13.00 -21.42 -6.09
CA PRO A 52 13.18 -21.50 -4.66
C PRO A 52 12.27 -20.44 -4.08
N GLU A 53 11.20 -20.88 -3.40
CA GLU A 53 10.27 -19.99 -2.73
C GLU A 53 11.12 -19.11 -1.81
N VAL A 54 11.38 -17.88 -2.24
CA VAL A 54 12.10 -16.90 -1.44
C VAL A 54 11.33 -16.87 -0.13
N PRO A 55 11.94 -17.25 1.01
CA PRO A 55 11.20 -17.42 2.24
C PRO A 55 10.52 -16.08 2.50
N LYS A 56 9.18 -16.06 2.38
CA LYS A 56 8.35 -14.89 2.69
C LYS A 56 8.86 -14.44 4.04
N SER A 57 9.48 -13.25 4.05
CA SER A 57 10.28 -12.72 5.15
C SER A 57 9.78 -13.23 6.49
N ALA A 58 10.61 -14.03 7.17
CA ALA A 58 10.22 -14.65 8.42
C ALA A 58 9.70 -13.55 9.36
N LYS A 59 8.42 -13.65 9.76
CA LYS A 59 7.83 -12.65 10.65
C LYS A 59 8.66 -12.64 11.93
N PRO A 60 9.14 -11.47 12.38
CA PRO A 60 9.86 -11.41 13.64
C PRO A 60 9.00 -12.00 14.75
N LEU A 61 9.60 -12.88 15.56
CA LEU A 61 8.96 -13.46 16.72
C LEU A 61 8.96 -12.40 17.84
N TYR A 62 7.93 -11.56 17.85
CA TYR A 62 7.75 -10.59 18.92
C TYR A 62 7.21 -11.28 20.17
N PRO A 63 7.64 -10.85 21.38
CA PRO A 63 7.01 -11.29 22.60
C PRO A 63 5.53 -10.91 22.62
N VAL A 64 4.73 -11.70 23.32
CA VAL A 64 3.31 -11.40 23.51
C VAL A 64 3.19 -10.10 24.29
N LEU A 65 2.46 -9.14 23.73
CA LEU A 65 2.23 -7.86 24.38
C LEU A 65 1.33 -8.05 25.61
N PRO A 66 1.59 -7.36 26.73
CA PRO A 66 0.69 -7.35 27.87
C PRO A 66 -0.70 -6.84 27.49
N ASP A 67 -1.71 -7.28 28.25
CA ASP A 67 -3.08 -6.79 28.11
C ASP A 67 -3.16 -5.28 28.36
N GLU A 68 -4.07 -4.63 27.62
CA GLU A 68 -4.27 -3.19 27.75
C GLU A 68 -4.87 -2.83 29.12
N PRO A 69 -4.45 -1.69 29.71
CA PRO A 69 -5.03 -1.20 30.96
C PRO A 69 -6.50 -0.86 30.77
N LYS A 70 -7.37 -1.53 31.55
CA LYS A 70 -8.82 -1.29 31.60
C LYS A 70 -9.14 -0.27 32.70
N CYS A 71 -8.63 0.95 32.54
CA CYS A 71 -8.85 2.05 33.47
C CYS A 71 -9.87 3.05 32.88
N ASP A 72 -10.36 3.97 33.71
CA ASP A 72 -11.22 5.06 33.25
C ASP A 72 -10.54 5.90 32.16
N SER A 73 -11.33 6.40 31.21
CA SER A 73 -10.84 7.19 30.08
C SER A 73 -10.15 8.50 30.49
N SER A 74 -10.42 8.99 31.70
CA SER A 74 -9.78 10.16 32.30
C SER A 74 -8.31 9.92 32.65
N LEU A 75 -7.95 8.68 33.00
CA LEU A 75 -6.60 8.27 33.39
C LEU A 75 -5.80 7.69 32.23
N LEU A 76 -6.47 7.37 31.12
CA LEU A 76 -5.86 6.81 29.92
C LEU A 76 -5.47 7.89 28.88
N CYS A 77 -4.44 7.58 28.12
CA CYS A 77 -4.05 8.22 26.86
C CYS A 77 -4.07 7.15 25.75
N LYS A 78 -4.60 7.49 24.57
CA LYS A 78 -4.63 6.59 23.41
C LYS A 78 -3.55 7.01 22.42
N ILE A 79 -2.57 6.15 22.20
CA ILE A 79 -1.49 6.39 21.24
C ILE A 79 -1.78 5.63 19.96
N LEU A 80 -1.70 6.33 18.82
CA LEU A 80 -1.80 5.74 17.49
C LEU A 80 -0.43 5.82 16.81
N VAL A 81 0.18 4.67 16.55
CA VAL A 81 1.43 4.57 15.80
C VAL A 81 1.10 4.42 14.32
N ARG A 82 1.73 5.23 13.47
CA ARG A 82 1.69 5.08 12.02
C ARG A 82 3.01 4.48 11.58
N LEU A 83 2.94 3.32 10.95
CA LEU A 83 4.11 2.68 10.37
C LEU A 83 4.33 3.14 8.92
N PRO A 84 5.58 3.08 8.41
CA PRO A 84 5.89 3.44 7.04
C PRO A 84 5.18 2.60 5.97
N ASP A 85 4.74 1.39 6.34
CA ASP A 85 3.95 0.48 5.50
C ASP A 85 2.47 0.90 5.35
N GLY A 86 2.09 2.04 5.94
CA GLY A 86 0.72 2.55 5.94
C GLY A 86 -0.17 1.92 7.02
N GLN A 87 0.31 0.90 7.74
CA GLN A 87 -0.41 0.31 8.87
C GLN A 87 -0.49 1.27 10.05
N ARG A 88 -1.53 1.10 10.85
CA ARG A 88 -1.77 1.92 12.04
C ARG A 88 -2.15 1.04 13.23
N PHE A 89 -1.48 1.25 14.36
CA PHE A 89 -1.71 0.51 15.60
C PHE A 89 -2.17 1.46 16.69
N ARG A 90 -3.23 1.10 17.43
CA ARG A 90 -3.76 1.90 18.53
C ARG A 90 -3.62 1.12 19.83
N ARG A 91 -3.15 1.79 20.88
CA ARG A 91 -3.02 1.20 22.21
C ARG A 91 -3.27 2.20 23.33
N ASN A 92 -3.79 1.72 24.45
CA ASN A 92 -4.04 2.52 25.65
C ASN A 92 -2.82 2.50 26.58
N PHE A 93 -2.50 3.67 27.15
CA PHE A 93 -1.45 3.90 28.13
C PHE A 93 -2.01 4.72 29.29
N LEU A 94 -1.39 4.68 30.47
CA LEU A 94 -1.74 5.61 31.53
C LEU A 94 -1.12 6.98 31.22
N ARG A 95 -1.83 8.05 31.56
CA ARG A 95 -1.29 9.42 31.41
C ARG A 95 -0.04 9.68 32.26
N THR A 96 0.16 8.87 33.29
CA THR A 96 1.31 8.92 34.18
C THR A 96 2.52 8.17 33.63
N ASP A 97 2.35 7.36 32.59
CA ASP A 97 3.44 6.57 32.05
C ASP A 97 4.45 7.48 31.34
N SER A 98 5.74 7.19 31.54
CA SER A 98 6.81 7.82 30.77
C SER A 98 6.79 7.33 29.32
N ILE A 99 7.18 8.20 28.39
CA ILE A 99 7.27 7.88 26.95
C ILE A 99 8.65 7.33 26.54
N GLN A 100 9.62 7.31 27.46
CA GLN A 100 11.04 6.99 27.18
C GLN A 100 11.32 5.50 27.00
#